data_AF-A0A923TND8-F1
#
_entry.id   AF-A0A923TND8-F1
#
_cell.length_a   1.000
_cell.length_b   1.000
_cell.length_c   1.000
_cell.angle_alpha   90.00
_cell.angle_beta   90.00
_cell.angle_gamma   90.00
#
_symmetry.space_group_name_H-M   'P 1'
#
loop_
_entity.id
_entity.type
_entity.pdbx_description
1 polymer ?
#
loop_
_entity_poly.entity_id
_entity_poly.type
_entity_poly.pdbx_seq_one_letter_code
_entity_poly.pdbx_strand_id
1 'polypeptide(L)'
;GGAVPYHWGRFRGLAQELKKPLLSEHLMNNIYFDTCVYHQPGIDLLNTVIPVKNVLFASEMIGAVRGIDPETGHYYDDTKRYIEASKILSADDKHQIYEGNARRVFTRLDAALKKKGQ
;
A
#
# COMPACT_ATOMS: atom_id res chain seq x y z
N GLY A 1 6.61 -2.89 2.63
CA GLY A 1 5.96 -3.39 3.88
C GLY A 1 6.51 -4.66 4.52
N GLY A 2 7.50 -5.33 3.92
CA GLY A 2 8.12 -6.54 4.49
C GLY A 2 7.11 -7.61 4.91
N ALA A 3 7.40 -8.31 6.02
CA ALA A 3 6.50 -9.33 6.57
C ALA A 3 5.40 -8.75 7.51
N VAL A 4 5.31 -7.42 7.65
CA VAL A 4 4.46 -6.78 8.67
C VAL A 4 2.96 -7.03 8.43
N PRO A 5 2.38 -6.75 7.24
CA PRO A 5 0.97 -7.03 6.99
C PRO A 5 0.63 -8.53 7.12
N TYR A 6 1.54 -9.40 6.67
CA TYR A 6 1.35 -10.85 6.79
C TYR A 6 1.29 -11.31 8.26
N HIS A 7 2.10 -10.71 9.12
CA HIS A 7 2.10 -10.98 10.55
C HIS A 7 1.34 -9.91 11.37
N TRP A 8 0.34 -9.25 10.80
CA TRP A 8 -0.32 -8.12 11.45
C TRP A 8 -0.89 -8.46 12.84
N GLY A 9 -1.48 -9.66 12.99
CA GLY A 9 -1.95 -10.16 14.28
C GLY A 9 -0.85 -10.26 15.33
N ARG A 10 0.36 -10.72 14.95
CA ARG A 10 1.52 -10.79 15.84
C ARG A 10 1.93 -9.40 16.32
N PHE A 11 2.01 -8.41 15.43
CA PHE A 11 2.37 -7.05 15.82
C PHE A 11 1.32 -6.39 16.72
N ARG A 12 0.02 -6.67 16.49
CA ARG A 12 -1.05 -6.22 17.40
C ARG A 12 -0.90 -6.84 18.79
N GLY A 13 -0.62 -8.14 18.87
CA GLY A 13 -0.36 -8.83 20.15
C GLY A 13 0.87 -8.28 20.87
N LEU A 14 1.99 -8.08 20.16
CA LEU A 14 3.21 -7.51 20.73
C LEU A 14 2.99 -6.11 21.29
N ALA A 15 2.17 -5.27 20.64
CA ALA A 15 1.84 -3.95 21.18
C ALA A 15 1.17 -4.05 22.56
N GLN A 16 0.28 -5.03 22.76
CA GLN A 16 -0.37 -5.28 24.04
C GLN A 16 0.62 -5.79 25.10
N GLU A 17 1.42 -6.79 24.77
CA GLU A 17 2.46 -7.33 25.67
C GLU A 17 3.47 -6.27 26.12
N LEU A 18 3.82 -5.36 25.21
CA LEU A 18 4.73 -4.24 25.47
C LEU A 18 4.04 -3.02 26.08
N LYS A 19 2.75 -3.12 26.44
CA LYS A 19 1.93 -2.05 27.02
C LYS A 19 1.95 -0.76 26.19
N LYS A 20 1.89 -0.90 24.86
CA LYS A 20 1.81 0.20 23.89
C LYS A 20 0.35 0.45 23.49
N PRO A 21 0.00 1.66 23.00
CA PRO A 21 -1.31 1.90 22.40
C PRO A 21 -1.54 1.01 21.18
N LEU A 22 -2.79 0.93 20.73
CA LEU A 22 -3.15 0.18 19.53
C LEU A 22 -2.33 0.68 18.32
N LEU A 23 -1.96 -0.22 17.41
CA LEU A 23 -1.18 0.16 16.22
C LEU A 23 -1.86 1.27 15.41
N SER A 24 -3.20 1.27 15.35
CA SER A 24 -4.01 2.29 14.68
C SER A 24 -3.77 3.70 15.21
N GLU A 25 -3.62 3.84 16.53
CA GLU A 25 -3.36 5.11 17.21
C GLU A 25 -1.87 5.45 17.19
N HIS A 26 -1.04 4.46 17.56
CA HIS A 26 0.37 4.67 17.81
C HIS A 26 1.17 4.91 16.52
N LEU A 27 0.90 4.14 15.46
CA LEU A 27 1.75 4.10 14.26
C LEU A 27 1.01 4.51 13.00
N MET A 28 -0.28 4.20 12.88
CA MET A 28 -1.01 4.35 11.60
C MET A 28 -1.49 5.77 11.29
N ASN A 29 -0.97 6.76 12.01
CA ASN A 29 -1.03 8.17 11.60
C ASN A 29 0.28 8.65 10.95
N ASN A 30 1.36 7.87 11.05
CA ASN A 30 2.71 8.28 10.65
C ASN A 30 3.45 7.25 9.78
N ILE A 31 3.03 5.98 9.79
CA ILE A 31 3.61 4.90 8.97
C ILE A 31 2.72 4.62 7.75
N TYR A 32 3.37 4.39 6.61
CA TYR A 32 2.73 4.10 5.33
C TYR A 32 3.42 2.90 4.67
N PHE A 33 2.69 2.21 3.81
CA PHE A 33 3.12 1.02 3.09
C PHE A 33 2.95 1.23 1.60
N ASP A 34 3.95 0.85 0.82
CA ASP A 34 3.86 0.81 -0.63
C ASP A 34 3.19 -0.48 -1.12
N THR A 35 2.77 -0.48 -2.40
CA THR A 35 2.19 -1.65 -3.08
C THR A 35 3.20 -2.48 -3.86
N CYS A 36 4.49 -2.43 -3.51
CA CYS A 36 5.55 -3.24 -4.13
C CYS A 36 5.47 -4.69 -3.63
N VAL A 37 4.38 -5.38 -3.97
CA VAL A 37 4.07 -6.76 -3.63
C VAL A 37 3.65 -7.47 -4.93
N TYR A 38 4.49 -8.36 -5.44
CA TYR A 38 4.44 -8.82 -6.83
C TYR A 38 3.55 -10.05 -7.07
N HIS A 39 2.35 -10.06 -6.49
CA HIS A 39 1.30 -11.01 -6.84
C HIS A 39 -0.05 -10.58 -6.23
N GLN A 40 -1.15 -11.06 -6.82
CA GLN A 40 -2.50 -10.73 -6.37
C GLN A 40 -2.76 -11.08 -4.89
N PRO A 41 -2.45 -12.29 -4.37
CA PRO A 41 -2.78 -12.63 -2.99
C PRO A 41 -2.12 -11.73 -1.94
N GLY A 42 -0.89 -11.29 -2.21
CA GLY A 42 -0.16 -10.39 -1.32
C GLY A 42 -0.77 -8.99 -1.29
N ILE A 43 -1.21 -8.47 -2.45
CA ILE A 43 -1.92 -7.18 -2.53
C ILE A 43 -3.31 -7.26 -1.88
N ASP A 44 -4.02 -8.38 -2.06
CA ASP A 44 -5.31 -8.60 -1.40
C ASP A 44 -5.15 -8.60 0.13
N LEU A 45 -4.11 -9.26 0.65
CA LEU A 45 -3.82 -9.26 2.08
C LEU A 45 -3.48 -7.86 2.60
N LEU A 46 -2.62 -7.12 1.88
CA LEU A 46 -2.25 -5.75 2.24
C LEU A 46 -3.50 -4.89 2.43
N ASN A 47 -4.41 -4.91 1.44
CA ASN A 47 -5.64 -4.12 1.45
C ASN A 47 -6.71 -4.63 2.43
N THR A 48 -6.57 -5.85 2.93
CA THR A 48 -7.48 -6.41 3.94
C THR A 48 -7.11 -5.93 5.36
N VAL A 49 -5.82 -5.85 5.67
CA VAL A 49 -5.36 -5.66 7.07
C VAL A 49 -4.80 -4.28 7.36
N ILE A 50 -4.35 -3.55 6.34
CA ILE A 50 -3.83 -2.19 6.47
C ILE A 50 -4.93 -1.21 6.04
N PRO A 51 -5.19 -0.13 6.81
CA PRO A 51 -6.16 0.88 6.41
C PRO A 51 -5.77 1.52 5.07
N VAL A 52 -6.73 1.75 4.18
CA VAL A 52 -6.52 2.36 2.85
C VAL A 52 -5.71 3.66 2.95
N LYS A 53 -5.97 4.50 3.96
CA LYS A 53 -5.24 5.76 4.21
C LYS A 53 -3.72 5.58 4.41
N ASN A 54 -3.25 4.37 4.67
CA ASN A 54 -1.86 4.04 4.94
C ASN A 54 -1.18 3.33 3.75
N VAL A 55 -1.87 3.14 2.63
CA VAL A 55 -1.35 2.46 1.43
C VAL A 55 -1.05 3.47 0.33
N LEU A 56 0.14 3.40 -0.25
CA LEU A 56 0.63 4.24 -1.35
C LEU A 56 0.93 3.38 -2.56
N PHE A 57 0.42 3.75 -3.72
CA PHE A 57 0.76 3.06 -4.96
C PHE A 57 2.25 3.21 -5.28
N ALA A 58 2.89 2.09 -5.57
CA ALA A 58 4.21 2.00 -6.18
C ALA A 58 4.39 0.64 -6.85
N SER A 59 5.32 0.59 -7.81
CA SER A 59 5.67 -0.62 -8.56
C SER A 59 7.15 -0.99 -8.49
N GLU A 60 8.03 -0.02 -8.21
CA GLU A 60 9.49 -0.18 -8.36
C GLU A 60 9.88 -0.70 -9.76
N MET A 61 9.17 -0.26 -10.81
CA MET A 61 9.43 -0.70 -12.19
C MET A 61 10.91 -0.55 -12.57
N ILE A 62 11.46 -1.56 -13.25
CA ILE A 62 12.89 -1.66 -13.62
C ILE A 62 13.80 -1.93 -12.38
N GLY A 63 13.20 -2.35 -11.28
CA GLY A 63 13.88 -2.73 -10.04
C GLY A 63 14.35 -4.19 -10.03
N ALA A 64 14.15 -4.84 -8.88
CA ALA A 64 14.69 -6.16 -8.56
C ALA A 64 14.15 -7.29 -9.45
N VAL A 65 12.89 -7.23 -9.87
CA VAL A 65 12.23 -8.29 -10.66
C VAL A 65 11.63 -7.68 -11.91
N ARG A 66 12.27 -7.95 -13.06
CA ARG A 66 11.87 -7.40 -14.38
C ARG A 66 11.16 -8.44 -15.26
N GLY A 67 10.99 -9.65 -14.74
CA GLY A 67 10.49 -10.79 -15.50
C GLY A 67 8.97 -10.78 -15.67
N ILE A 68 8.53 -11.52 -16.68
CA ILE A 68 7.12 -11.90 -16.82
C ILE A 68 6.88 -13.10 -15.90
N ASP A 69 5.81 -13.03 -15.13
CA ASP A 69 5.28 -14.13 -14.34
C ASP A 69 4.66 -15.18 -15.27
N PRO A 70 5.19 -16.42 -15.32
CA PRO A 70 4.68 -17.47 -16.20
C PRO A 70 3.27 -17.93 -15.83
N GLU A 71 2.79 -17.69 -14.60
CA GLU A 71 1.44 -18.08 -14.18
C GLU A 71 0.37 -17.14 -14.70
N THR A 72 0.72 -15.87 -14.92
CA THR A 72 -0.24 -14.82 -15.29
C THR A 72 0.01 -14.22 -16.67
N GLY A 73 1.21 -14.39 -17.24
CA GLY A 73 1.60 -13.76 -18.51
C GLY A 73 1.84 -12.26 -18.40
N HIS A 74 1.95 -11.72 -17.20
CA HIS A 74 2.16 -10.29 -16.93
C HIS A 74 3.47 -10.05 -16.17
N TYR A 75 3.99 -8.82 -16.22
CA TYR A 75 5.16 -8.47 -15.42
C TYR A 75 4.84 -8.54 -13.92
N TYR A 76 5.78 -9.07 -13.14
CA TYR A 76 5.69 -9.10 -11.68
C TYR A 76 5.54 -7.68 -11.08
N ASP A 77 6.26 -6.71 -11.64
CA ASP A 77 6.28 -5.32 -11.17
C ASP A 77 5.16 -4.45 -11.77
N ASP A 78 4.24 -5.01 -12.56
CA ASP A 78 3.01 -4.31 -13.00
C ASP A 78 1.95 -4.32 -11.88
N THR A 79 2.30 -3.72 -10.75
CA THR A 79 1.51 -3.76 -9.52
C THR A 79 0.16 -3.05 -9.64
N LYS A 80 -0.01 -2.17 -10.65
CA LYS A 80 -1.29 -1.52 -10.95
C LYS A 80 -2.37 -2.56 -11.23
N ARG A 81 -2.02 -3.66 -11.91
CA ARG A 81 -2.96 -4.74 -12.22
C ARG A 81 -3.61 -5.30 -10.97
N TYR A 82 -2.84 -5.46 -9.90
CA TYR A 82 -3.33 -6.05 -8.66
C TYR A 82 -4.30 -5.13 -7.91
N ILE A 83 -4.04 -3.82 -7.94
CA ILE A 83 -4.98 -2.82 -7.39
C ILE A 83 -6.26 -2.79 -8.23
N GLU A 84 -6.15 -2.86 -9.56
CA GLU A 84 -7.33 -2.85 -10.42
C GLU A 84 -8.21 -4.09 -10.25
N ALA A 85 -7.60 -5.27 -10.10
CA ALA A 85 -8.29 -6.54 -9.91
C ALA A 85 -8.86 -6.72 -8.49
N SER A 86 -8.57 -5.80 -7.55
CA SER A 86 -9.09 -5.88 -6.19
C SER A 86 -10.62 -5.88 -6.16
N LYS A 87 -11.18 -6.82 -5.38
CA LYS A 87 -12.63 -6.96 -5.18
C LYS A 87 -13.15 -6.23 -3.95
N ILE A 88 -12.26 -5.67 -3.12
CA ILE A 88 -12.60 -5.03 -1.85
C ILE A 88 -12.42 -3.50 -1.87
N LEU A 89 -11.65 -2.97 -2.82
CA LEU A 89 -11.41 -1.53 -2.94
C LEU A 89 -12.51 -0.88 -3.77
N SER A 90 -13.11 0.19 -3.24
CA SER A 90 -13.99 1.07 -4.00
C SER A 90 -13.19 1.95 -4.98
N ALA A 91 -13.89 2.67 -5.86
CA ALA A 91 -13.26 3.66 -6.74
C ALA A 91 -12.55 4.77 -5.93
N ASP A 92 -13.15 5.20 -4.81
CA ASP A 92 -12.57 6.21 -3.93
C ASP A 92 -11.31 5.66 -3.22
N ASP A 93 -11.34 4.40 -2.79
CA ASP A 93 -10.16 3.76 -2.18
C ASP A 93 -9.00 3.67 -3.17
N LYS A 94 -9.30 3.27 -4.42
CA LYS A 94 -8.31 3.25 -5.50
C LYS A 94 -7.74 4.65 -5.75
N HIS A 95 -8.57 5.69 -5.75
CA HIS A 95 -8.10 7.07 -5.88
C HIS A 95 -7.18 7.48 -4.72
N GLN A 96 -7.51 7.10 -3.48
CA GLN A 96 -6.63 7.35 -2.33
C GLN A 96 -5.28 6.64 -2.49
N ILE A 97 -5.27 5.38 -2.91
CA ILE A 97 -4.04 4.60 -3.11
C ILE A 97 -3.19 5.19 -4.25
N TYR A 98 -3.80 5.55 -5.37
CA TYR A 98 -3.09 6.07 -6.53
C TYR A 98 -2.56 7.49 -6.36
N GLU A 99 -3.27 8.34 -5.63
CA GLU A 99 -2.95 9.77 -5.59
C GLU A 99 -3.18 10.40 -4.22
N GLY A 100 -4.38 10.26 -3.65
CA GLY A 100 -4.82 11.04 -2.49
C GLY A 100 -3.88 10.91 -1.27
N ASN A 101 -3.47 9.68 -0.95
CA ASN A 101 -2.55 9.43 0.15
C ASN A 101 -1.15 9.96 -0.16
N ALA A 102 -0.65 9.80 -1.38
CA ALA A 102 0.68 10.29 -1.77
C ALA A 102 0.75 11.82 -1.69
N ARG A 103 -0.28 12.53 -2.15
CA ARG A 103 -0.39 14.01 -2.01
C ARG A 103 -0.42 14.44 -0.55
N ARG A 104 -1.12 13.70 0.32
CA ARG A 104 -1.16 13.98 1.77
C ARG A 104 0.19 13.75 2.46
N VAL A 105 0.94 12.73 2.06
CA VAL A 105 2.27 12.41 2.63
C VAL A 105 3.35 13.35 2.10
N PHE A 106 3.38 13.57 0.79
CA PHE A 106 4.37 14.42 0.11
C PHE A 106 3.79 15.81 -0.15
N THR A 107 3.63 16.61 0.91
CA THR A 107 2.94 17.92 0.83
C THR A 107 3.53 18.90 -0.19
N ARG A 108 4.84 18.82 -0.47
CA ARG A 108 5.49 19.61 -1.52
C ARG A 108 5.05 19.22 -2.93
N LEU A 109 4.77 17.93 -3.17
CA LEU A 109 4.19 17.44 -4.41
C LEU A 109 2.77 17.99 -4.56
N ASP A 110 1.93 17.85 -3.53
CA ASP A 110 0.55 18.36 -3.56
C ASP A 110 0.49 19.86 -3.88
N ALA A 111 1.33 20.67 -3.20
CA ALA A 111 1.42 22.09 -3.46
C ALA A 111 1.85 22.42 -4.90
N ALA A 112 2.71 21.58 -5.50
CA ALA A 112 3.14 21.76 -6.88
C ALA A 112 2.05 21.38 -7.90
N LEU A 113 1.27 20.32 -7.62
CA LEU A 113 0.13 19.91 -8.47
C LEU A 113 -1.00 20.95 -8.41
N LYS A 114 -1.34 21.46 -7.22
CA LYS A 114 -2.34 22.53 -7.04
C LYS A 114 -2.01 23.79 -7.84
N LYS A 115 -0.74 24.18 -7.90
CA LYS A 115 -0.27 25.32 -8.73
C LYS A 115 -0.49 25.11 -10.23
N LYS A 116 -0.65 23.86 -10.67
CA LYS A 116 -0.95 23.49 -12.07
C LYS A 116 -2.45 23.25 -12.31
N GLY A 117 -3.32 23.51 -11.32
CA GLY A 117 -4.76 23.28 -11.44
C GLY A 117 -5.18 21.81 -11.27
N GLN A 118 -4.34 20.99 -10.62
CA GLN A 118 -4.61 19.59 -10.30
C GLN A 118 -4.93 19.37 -8.83
#